data_AF-L2GQ58-F1
#
_entry.id   AF-L2GQ58-F1
#
_cell.length_a   1.000
_cell.length_b   1.000
_cell.length_c   1.000
_cell.angle_alpha   90.00
_cell.angle_beta   90.00
_cell.angle_gamma   90.00
#
_symmetry.space_group_name_H-M   'P 1'
#
loop_
_entity.id
_entity.type
_entity.pdbx_description
1 polymer ?
#
loop_
_entity_poly.entity_id
_entity_poly.type
_entity_poly.pdbx_seq_one_letter_code
_entity_poly.pdbx_strand_id
1 'polypeptide(L)'
;MFYSHKPGKRRYYENEIVDLPFLLNAPRILTENEFKRKLPDASYSQYFDYFLKRKTLDIFLKYSNAQWFKDRYLNDSVEYSSPKDIQNFTQKQASKFIQIKNISGHVPLSEVVAKVKSIIPTSEILVSQNGSENNFTRNMFVVGNGFGQELAIDNLRALFDVDIADISGKEVTNFSMANLDQAQRIFEELLKYENKDCITENLANEVRSKKDIDTYAKVLREDFYFCIDCCKKFDNWVDMVLSCSKHSQNDFCSRKFDILGHPKNIYLIKQSTESFERYYSKTQEKNYMCNQCEKTFLSVEFVTNHLRNKHKDIVSRIMESNSKLFRFLDRIDFFMFEMIFGTDQKSVPYYGICNVREGAVVYDIPCVFSGEIKFD
;
A
#
# COMPACT_ATOMS: atom_id res chain seq x y z
N MET A 1 24.78 -32.07 16.36
CA MET A 1 23.39 -32.42 16.72
C MET A 1 22.47 -31.31 16.20
N PHE A 2 21.74 -31.57 15.12
CA PHE A 2 20.77 -30.62 14.57
C PHE A 2 19.41 -30.84 15.25
N TYR A 3 18.92 -29.84 15.98
CA TYR A 3 17.55 -29.84 16.50
C TYR A 3 16.58 -29.67 15.34
N SER A 4 15.94 -30.75 14.92
CA SER A 4 14.77 -30.69 14.04
C SER A 4 13.61 -30.05 14.81
N HIS A 5 13.32 -28.77 14.56
CA HIS A 5 12.07 -28.17 14.97
C HIS A 5 10.91 -28.88 14.25
N LYS A 6 10.21 -29.76 14.96
CA LYS A 6 8.92 -30.26 14.52
C LYS A 6 7.99 -29.04 14.42
N PRO A 7 7.34 -28.79 13.27
CA PRO A 7 6.35 -27.72 13.18
C PRO A 7 5.23 -28.06 14.17
N GLY A 8 5.07 -27.20 15.18
CA GLY A 8 4.00 -27.32 16.15
C GLY A 8 2.67 -27.39 15.42
N LYS A 9 1.85 -28.40 15.73
CA LYS A 9 0.47 -28.51 15.24
C LYS A 9 -0.23 -27.18 15.55
N ARG A 10 -0.45 -26.35 14.53
CA ARG A 10 -1.29 -25.15 14.67
C ARG A 10 -2.66 -25.65 15.13
N ARG A 11 -3.07 -25.28 16.35
CA ARG A 11 -4.45 -25.47 16.79
C ARG A 11 -5.28 -24.65 15.81
N TYR A 12 -6.00 -25.32 14.92
CA TYR A 12 -6.97 -24.65 14.07
C TYR A 12 -8.02 -24.08 15.02
N TYR A 13 -8.20 -22.76 14.99
CA TYR A 13 -9.27 -22.07 15.69
C TYR A 13 -10.58 -22.43 14.98
N GLU A 14 -11.10 -23.63 15.23
CA GLU A 14 -12.29 -24.15 14.54
C GLU A 14 -13.58 -23.39 14.89
N ASN A 15 -13.53 -22.37 15.77
CA ASN A 15 -14.71 -21.66 16.29
C ASN A 15 -14.65 -20.13 16.18
N GLU A 16 -13.74 -19.53 15.39
CA GLU A 16 -13.80 -18.08 15.19
C GLU A 16 -14.95 -17.73 14.23
N ILE A 17 -15.99 -17.09 14.78
CA ILE A 17 -17.11 -16.54 14.00
C ILE A 17 -16.55 -15.47 13.06
N VAL A 18 -16.50 -15.77 11.76
CA VAL A 18 -16.09 -14.82 10.72
C VAL A 18 -17.29 -13.97 10.35
N ASP A 19 -17.46 -12.85 11.05
CA ASP A 19 -18.48 -11.84 10.76
C ASP A 19 -17.89 -10.58 10.11
N LEU A 20 -18.76 -9.63 9.74
CA LEU A 20 -18.31 -8.38 9.13
C LEU A 20 -17.39 -7.55 10.05
N PRO A 21 -17.70 -7.34 11.36
CA PRO A 21 -16.77 -6.72 12.29
C PRO A 21 -15.39 -7.37 12.34
N PHE A 22 -15.31 -8.71 12.36
CA PHE A 22 -14.06 -9.44 12.29
C PHE A 22 -13.30 -9.11 10.99
N LEU A 23 -13.96 -9.22 9.83
CA LEU A 23 -13.34 -8.97 8.53
C LEU A 23 -12.85 -7.53 8.36
N LEU A 24 -13.55 -6.54 8.95
CA LEU A 24 -13.12 -5.13 8.95
C LEU A 24 -11.89 -4.89 9.83
N ASN A 25 -11.69 -5.70 10.87
CA ASN A 25 -10.53 -5.64 11.75
C ASN A 25 -9.35 -6.46 11.24
N ALA A 26 -9.62 -7.46 10.41
CA ALA A 26 -8.62 -8.39 9.90
C ALA A 26 -7.46 -7.67 9.18
N PRO A 27 -6.23 -8.22 9.22
CA PRO A 27 -5.05 -7.56 8.66
C PRO A 27 -5.03 -7.51 7.13
N ARG A 28 -5.81 -8.35 6.45
CA ARG A 28 -5.85 -8.46 4.99
C ARG A 28 -7.28 -8.48 4.48
N ILE A 29 -7.52 -7.82 3.36
CA ILE A 29 -8.83 -7.83 2.71
C ILE A 29 -9.09 -9.18 2.03
N LEU A 30 -10.34 -9.61 1.93
CA LEU A 30 -10.76 -10.74 1.09
C LEU A 30 -10.98 -10.30 -0.36
N THR A 31 -10.79 -11.19 -1.33
CA THR A 31 -11.35 -10.98 -2.68
C THR A 31 -12.88 -11.08 -2.65
N GLU A 32 -13.56 -10.63 -3.71
CA GLU A 32 -15.02 -10.74 -3.81
C GLU A 32 -15.49 -12.20 -3.69
N ASN A 33 -14.78 -13.13 -4.35
CA ASN A 33 -15.08 -14.56 -4.30
C ASN A 33 -14.80 -15.16 -2.92
N GLU A 34 -13.74 -14.74 -2.23
CA GLU A 34 -13.47 -15.15 -0.85
C GLU A 34 -14.56 -14.62 0.10
N PHE A 35 -14.96 -13.36 -0.07
CA PHE A 35 -15.97 -12.71 0.77
C PHE A 35 -17.35 -13.33 0.59
N LYS A 36 -17.83 -13.50 -0.65
CA LYS A 36 -19.16 -14.10 -0.93
C LYS A 36 -19.30 -15.53 -0.42
N ARG A 37 -18.20 -16.28 -0.34
CA ARG A 37 -18.21 -17.63 0.27
C ARG A 37 -18.38 -17.59 1.78
N LYS A 38 -17.98 -16.50 2.45
CA LYS A 38 -18.09 -16.33 3.90
C LYS A 38 -19.37 -15.62 4.32
N LEU A 39 -19.76 -14.59 3.57
CA LEU A 39 -20.93 -13.75 3.83
C LEU A 39 -21.71 -13.56 2.53
N PRO A 40 -22.46 -14.58 2.07
CA PRO A 40 -23.13 -14.56 0.76
C PRO A 40 -24.16 -13.44 0.60
N ASP A 41 -24.82 -13.05 1.70
CA ASP A 41 -25.87 -12.03 1.71
C ASP A 41 -25.33 -10.61 1.92
N ALA A 42 -24.04 -10.46 2.21
CA ALA A 42 -23.43 -9.16 2.47
C ALA A 42 -22.91 -8.50 1.19
N SER A 43 -22.92 -7.16 1.15
CA SER A 43 -22.36 -6.41 0.02
C SER A 43 -20.83 -6.32 0.10
N TYR A 44 -20.14 -6.96 -0.86
CA TYR A 44 -18.68 -6.85 -0.98
C TYR A 44 -18.21 -5.42 -1.19
N SER A 45 -18.92 -4.61 -1.99
CA SER A 45 -18.53 -3.22 -2.23
C SER A 45 -18.57 -2.38 -0.95
N GLN A 46 -19.60 -2.57 -0.11
CA GLN A 46 -19.66 -1.88 1.18
C GLN A 46 -18.53 -2.35 2.11
N TYR A 47 -18.29 -3.66 2.17
CA TYR A 47 -17.15 -4.21 2.93
C TYR A 47 -15.83 -3.60 2.47
N PHE A 48 -15.57 -3.55 1.16
CA PHE A 48 -14.36 -3.00 0.57
C PHE A 48 -14.17 -1.52 0.96
N ASP A 49 -15.21 -0.70 0.81
CA ASP A 49 -15.16 0.73 1.15
C ASP A 49 -14.92 0.97 2.64
N TYR A 50 -15.60 0.23 3.51
CA TYR A 50 -15.38 0.33 4.96
C TYR A 50 -13.99 -0.16 5.38
N PHE A 51 -13.51 -1.25 4.78
CA PHE A 51 -12.18 -1.78 5.02
C PHE A 51 -11.12 -0.77 4.60
N LEU A 52 -11.21 -0.26 3.37
CA LEU A 52 -10.33 0.77 2.81
C LEU A 52 -10.30 2.01 3.71
N LYS A 53 -11.46 2.56 4.08
CA LYS A 53 -11.56 3.72 4.97
C LYS A 53 -10.87 3.48 6.30
N ARG A 54 -11.20 2.37 6.98
CA ARG A 54 -10.65 2.05 8.30
C ARG A 54 -9.12 1.86 8.24
N LYS A 55 -8.64 1.01 7.34
CA LYS A 55 -7.21 0.67 7.24
C LYS A 55 -6.35 1.83 6.79
N THR A 56 -6.86 2.69 5.91
CA THR A 56 -6.16 3.92 5.51
C THR A 56 -5.94 4.84 6.71
N LEU A 57 -6.95 5.02 7.56
CA LEU A 57 -6.83 5.80 8.79
C LEU A 57 -5.87 5.15 9.80
N ASP A 58 -5.95 3.83 9.98
CA ASP A 58 -5.04 3.08 10.87
C ASP A 58 -3.57 3.27 10.45
N ILE A 59 -3.29 3.15 9.15
CA ILE A 59 -1.96 3.35 8.57
C ILE A 59 -1.49 4.79 8.73
N PHE A 60 -2.35 5.77 8.44
CA PHE A 60 -2.02 7.18 8.61
C PHE A 60 -1.68 7.49 10.08
N LEU A 61 -2.50 7.04 11.03
CA LEU A 61 -2.24 7.24 12.45
C LEU A 61 -0.94 6.56 12.90
N LYS A 62 -0.64 5.37 12.36
CA LYS A 62 0.57 4.62 12.68
C LYS A 62 1.84 5.28 12.13
N TYR A 63 1.80 5.82 10.91
CA TYR A 63 3.02 6.20 10.18
C TYR A 63 3.15 7.68 9.86
N SER A 64 2.15 8.54 10.07
CA SER A 64 2.22 9.98 9.77
C SER A 64 3.41 10.72 10.39
N ASN A 65 3.96 10.20 11.50
CA ASN A 65 5.14 10.75 12.15
C ASN A 65 6.47 10.12 11.69
N ALA A 66 6.44 8.98 11.00
CA ALA A 66 7.61 8.28 10.48
C ALA A 66 8.25 9.05 9.32
N GLN A 67 9.59 9.05 9.27
CA GLN A 67 10.31 9.90 8.32
C GLN A 67 10.08 9.45 6.86
N TRP A 68 10.13 8.16 6.56
CA TRP A 68 9.82 7.63 5.23
C TRP A 68 8.42 8.03 4.74
N PHE A 69 7.43 8.09 5.64
CA PHE A 69 6.06 8.47 5.31
C PHE A 69 5.95 9.97 5.04
N LYS A 70 6.62 10.78 5.86
CA LYS A 70 6.72 12.22 5.64
C LYS A 70 7.38 12.53 4.29
N ASP A 71 8.50 11.89 4.02
CA ASP A 71 9.26 12.06 2.77
C ASP A 71 8.38 11.73 1.55
N ARG A 72 7.62 10.63 1.58
CA ARG A 72 6.80 10.19 0.44
C ARG A 72 5.47 10.93 0.29
N TYR A 73 4.76 11.21 1.39
CA TYR A 73 3.36 11.62 1.32
C TYR A 73 3.04 13.00 1.92
N LEU A 74 3.91 13.58 2.74
CA LEU A 74 3.59 14.83 3.46
C LEU A 74 4.47 16.02 3.07
N ASN A 75 5.69 15.76 2.61
CA ASN A 75 6.66 16.79 2.23
C ASN A 75 6.51 17.16 0.76
N ASP A 76 6.38 18.46 0.47
CA ASP A 76 6.35 18.97 -0.90
C ASP A 76 7.76 19.06 -1.53
N SER A 77 8.81 19.09 -0.70
CA SER A 77 10.19 19.36 -1.13
C SER A 77 10.95 18.14 -1.67
N VAL A 78 10.43 16.94 -1.44
CA VAL A 78 11.04 15.71 -1.95
C VAL A 78 10.25 15.32 -3.18
N GLU A 79 10.69 15.83 -4.33
CA GLU A 79 10.30 15.26 -5.62
C GLU A 79 10.88 13.84 -5.67
N TYR A 80 10.09 12.86 -5.22
CA TYR A 80 10.21 11.53 -5.79
C TYR A 80 9.99 11.74 -7.28
N SER A 81 11.02 11.51 -8.08
CA SER A 81 10.97 11.64 -9.53
C SER A 81 9.70 10.96 -10.01
N SER A 82 8.65 11.76 -10.28
CA SER A 82 7.43 11.18 -10.77
C SER A 82 7.75 10.59 -12.14
N PRO A 83 7.06 9.54 -12.59
CA PRO A 83 7.34 8.93 -13.89
C PRO A 83 7.30 9.89 -15.11
N LYS A 84 6.91 11.16 -14.92
CA LYS A 84 6.85 12.22 -15.94
C LYS A 84 8.19 12.55 -16.60
N ASP A 85 9.34 12.31 -15.95
CA ASP A 85 10.65 12.65 -16.54
C ASP A 85 11.17 11.60 -17.56
N ILE A 86 10.45 10.47 -17.72
CA ILE A 86 10.94 9.32 -18.50
C ILE A 86 10.56 9.33 -19.98
N GLN A 87 9.69 10.24 -20.45
CA GLN A 87 9.43 10.33 -21.91
C GLN A 87 10.68 10.69 -22.73
N ASN A 88 11.78 11.10 -22.09
CA ASN A 88 13.09 11.30 -22.72
C ASN A 88 14.09 10.14 -22.49
N PHE A 89 13.74 9.11 -21.71
CA PHE A 89 14.67 8.04 -21.31
C PHE A 89 14.69 6.81 -22.23
N THR A 90 13.78 6.74 -23.21
CA THR A 90 13.84 5.73 -24.28
C THR A 90 15.12 5.79 -25.11
N GLN A 91 16.01 6.78 -24.89
CA GLN A 91 17.36 6.80 -25.44
C GLN A 91 18.37 7.44 -24.45
N LYS A 92 19.09 6.66 -23.63
CA LYS A 92 20.52 6.83 -23.22
C LYS A 92 20.91 5.89 -22.04
N GLN A 93 21.60 4.78 -22.31
CA GLN A 93 23.08 4.59 -22.33
C GLN A 93 23.76 4.11 -21.03
N ALA A 94 23.15 4.22 -19.84
CA ALA A 94 23.77 3.66 -18.63
C ALA A 94 23.31 2.22 -18.39
N SER A 95 24.21 1.24 -18.52
CA SER A 95 23.96 -0.16 -18.11
C SER A 95 24.39 -0.45 -16.68
N LYS A 96 25.15 0.46 -16.05
CA LYS A 96 25.65 0.33 -14.68
C LYS A 96 25.20 1.52 -13.87
N PHE A 97 24.98 1.30 -12.56
CA PHE A 97 24.59 2.32 -11.58
C PHE A 97 25.27 2.05 -10.25
N ILE A 98 25.47 3.10 -9.45
CA ILE A 98 25.84 2.93 -8.04
C ILE A 98 24.54 2.70 -7.26
N GLN A 99 24.43 1.57 -6.58
CA GLN A 99 23.31 1.24 -5.72
C GLN A 99 23.71 1.40 -4.25
N ILE A 100 23.08 2.33 -3.56
CA ILE A 100 23.18 2.47 -2.10
C ILE A 100 22.00 1.71 -1.48
N LYS A 101 22.31 0.68 -0.69
CA LYS A 101 21.32 -0.26 -0.14
C LYS A 101 20.93 0.10 1.30
N ASN A 102 19.76 -0.38 1.70
CA ASN A 102 19.32 -0.45 3.09
C ASN A 102 19.35 0.90 3.85
N ILE A 103 19.09 2.00 3.16
CA ILE A 103 19.03 3.34 3.78
C ILE A 103 17.84 3.34 4.74
N SER A 104 18.11 3.51 6.04
CA SER A 104 17.08 3.51 7.08
C SER A 104 15.96 4.50 6.78
N GLY A 105 14.70 4.06 6.87
CA GLY A 105 13.51 4.89 6.71
C GLY A 105 13.30 5.94 7.83
N HIS A 106 14.20 6.00 8.81
CA HIS A 106 14.20 6.99 9.88
C HIS A 106 15.02 8.25 9.57
N VAL A 107 15.94 8.17 8.62
CA VAL A 107 16.79 9.31 8.21
C VAL A 107 16.04 10.16 7.18
N PRO A 108 16.04 11.50 7.23
CA PRO A 108 15.40 12.30 6.18
C PRO A 108 16.05 12.04 4.81
N LEU A 109 15.23 11.78 3.77
CA LEU A 109 15.76 11.50 2.44
C LEU A 109 16.58 12.66 1.89
N SER A 110 16.17 13.90 2.18
CA SER A 110 16.87 15.12 1.78
C SER A 110 18.31 15.18 2.29
N GLU A 111 18.58 14.71 3.50
CA GLU A 111 19.94 14.66 4.07
C GLU A 111 20.81 13.63 3.34
N VAL A 112 20.25 12.46 3.03
CA VAL A 112 20.95 11.40 2.29
C VAL A 112 21.27 11.88 0.88
N VAL A 113 20.27 12.45 0.19
CA VAL A 113 20.44 13.02 -1.16
C VAL A 113 21.48 14.14 -1.17
N ALA A 114 21.47 15.04 -0.18
CA ALA A 114 22.46 16.10 -0.07
C ALA A 114 23.89 15.56 0.09
N LYS A 115 24.08 14.53 0.93
CA LYS A 115 25.38 13.86 1.11
C LYS A 115 25.86 13.18 -0.17
N VAL A 116 24.97 12.49 -0.88
CA VAL A 116 25.31 11.84 -2.15
C VAL A 116 25.68 12.88 -3.19
N LYS A 117 24.88 13.95 -3.33
CA LYS A 117 25.17 15.06 -4.25
C LYS A 117 26.45 15.83 -3.91
N SER A 118 26.87 15.90 -2.64
CA SER A 118 28.17 16.51 -2.31
C SER A 118 29.37 15.70 -2.80
N ILE A 119 29.19 14.39 -3.02
CA ILE A 119 30.22 13.50 -3.55
C ILE A 119 30.10 13.38 -5.07
N ILE A 120 28.87 13.30 -5.59
CA ILE A 120 28.55 13.15 -7.02
C ILE A 120 27.53 14.23 -7.42
N PRO A 121 27.96 15.47 -7.74
CA PRO A 121 27.04 16.60 -7.93
C PRO A 121 26.10 16.50 -9.13
N THR A 122 26.52 15.81 -10.20
CA THR A 122 25.82 15.77 -11.49
C THR A 122 24.97 14.53 -11.69
N SER A 123 24.79 13.72 -10.65
CA SER A 123 24.02 12.50 -10.76
C SER A 123 22.52 12.73 -10.64
N GLU A 124 21.76 12.06 -11.49
CA GLU A 124 20.37 11.76 -11.22
C GLU A 124 20.29 10.71 -10.10
N ILE A 125 19.33 10.86 -9.21
CA ILE A 125 19.16 9.99 -8.05
C ILE A 125 17.75 9.43 -8.09
N LEU A 126 17.65 8.11 -8.25
CA LEU A 126 16.40 7.38 -8.17
C LEU A 126 16.30 6.71 -6.80
N VAL A 127 15.11 6.70 -6.21
CA VAL A 127 14.87 6.09 -4.89
C VAL A 127 13.77 5.05 -5.02
N SER A 128 13.98 3.90 -4.38
CA SER A 128 12.97 2.86 -4.20
C SER A 128 12.76 2.60 -2.72
N GLN A 129 11.50 2.48 -2.32
CA GLN A 129 11.05 2.22 -0.97
C GLN A 129 10.70 0.75 -0.83
N ASN A 130 11.39 0.06 0.09
CA ASN A 130 11.01 -1.30 0.45
C ASN A 130 9.76 -1.30 1.33
N GLY A 131 9.01 -2.40 1.28
CA GLY A 131 7.81 -2.62 2.08
C GLY A 131 8.09 -2.91 3.57
N SER A 132 7.03 -3.29 4.27
CA SER A 132 7.03 -3.52 5.71
C SER A 132 8.01 -4.63 6.15
N GLU A 133 8.19 -5.66 5.33
CA GLU A 133 9.10 -6.79 5.58
C GLU A 133 10.58 -6.36 5.74
N ASN A 134 10.96 -5.23 5.14
CA ASN A 134 12.31 -4.68 5.17
C ASN A 134 12.38 -3.37 5.96
N ASN A 135 11.52 -3.21 6.98
CA ASN A 135 11.47 -2.05 7.88
C ASN A 135 11.40 -0.70 7.16
N PHE A 136 10.78 -0.65 5.97
CA PHE A 136 10.71 0.58 5.17
C PHE A 136 12.10 1.18 4.88
N THR A 137 13.12 0.33 4.71
CA THR A 137 14.41 0.75 4.16
C THR A 137 14.26 1.22 2.71
N ARG A 138 15.19 2.04 2.26
CA ARG A 138 15.24 2.57 0.90
C ARG A 138 16.48 2.08 0.18
N ASN A 139 16.34 1.87 -1.12
CA ASN A 139 17.45 1.72 -2.03
C ASN A 139 17.56 3.00 -2.85
N MET A 140 18.78 3.47 -3.08
CA MET A 140 19.05 4.65 -3.89
C MET A 140 19.96 4.25 -5.05
N PHE A 141 19.62 4.69 -6.25
CA PHE A 141 20.39 4.44 -7.46
C PHE A 141 20.92 5.77 -7.99
N VAL A 142 22.23 5.87 -8.12
CA VAL A 142 22.91 7.06 -8.62
C VAL A 142 23.25 6.81 -10.08
N VAL A 143 22.63 7.58 -10.97
CA VAL A 143 22.77 7.50 -12.43
C VAL A 143 23.69 8.63 -12.89
N GLY A 144 24.77 8.29 -13.60
CA GLY A 144 25.74 9.27 -14.08
C GLY A 144 26.46 8.82 -15.35
N ASN A 145 26.86 9.79 -16.19
CA ASN A 145 27.61 9.54 -17.42
C ASN A 145 29.10 9.33 -17.10
N GLY A 146 29.60 8.12 -17.34
CA GLY A 146 31.03 7.80 -17.22
C GLY A 146 31.45 7.48 -15.78
N PHE A 147 31.64 6.19 -15.50
CA PHE A 147 32.22 5.69 -14.25
C PHE A 147 33.73 6.01 -14.20
N GLY A 148 34.07 7.28 -13.99
CA GLY A 148 35.44 7.77 -13.84
C GLY A 148 35.85 8.06 -12.39
N GLN A 149 35.14 7.54 -11.39
CA GLN A 149 35.35 7.92 -9.99
C GLN A 149 35.31 6.73 -9.03
N GLU A 150 36.27 5.81 -9.16
CA GLU A 150 36.56 4.83 -8.09
C GLU A 150 36.68 5.54 -6.72
N LEU A 151 37.32 6.71 -6.70
CA LEU A 151 37.41 7.58 -5.53
C LEU A 151 36.04 8.01 -4.96
N ALA A 152 35.04 8.30 -5.81
CA ALA A 152 33.71 8.65 -5.33
C ALA A 152 32.94 7.44 -4.79
N ILE A 153 33.12 6.26 -5.41
CA ILE A 153 32.56 5.01 -4.90
C ILE A 153 33.17 4.70 -3.53
N ASP A 154 34.47 4.87 -3.36
CA ASP A 154 35.15 4.64 -2.08
C ASP A 154 34.71 5.65 -1.02
N ASN A 155 34.55 6.92 -1.38
CA ASN A 155 33.97 7.93 -0.49
C ASN A 155 32.53 7.59 -0.07
N LEU A 156 31.72 7.03 -0.98
CA LEU A 156 30.36 6.57 -0.65
C LEU A 156 30.37 5.32 0.22
N ARG A 157 31.27 4.35 -0.03
CA ARG A 157 31.44 3.12 0.77
C ARG A 157 31.87 3.42 2.22
N ALA A 158 32.56 4.53 2.44
CA ALA A 158 32.89 4.99 3.78
C ALA A 158 31.65 5.42 4.59
N LEU A 159 30.55 5.74 3.92
CA LEU A 159 29.32 6.28 4.54
C LEU A 159 28.13 5.34 4.45
N PHE A 160 28.09 4.48 3.41
CA PHE A 160 26.93 3.67 3.08
C PHE A 160 27.30 2.26 2.59
N ASP A 161 26.31 1.37 2.58
CA ASP A 161 26.39 0.07 1.92
C ASP A 161 26.19 0.26 0.41
N VAL A 162 27.29 0.18 -0.36
CA VAL A 162 27.33 0.52 -1.79
C VAL A 162 27.67 -0.70 -2.63
N ASP A 163 26.86 -0.94 -3.66
CA ASP A 163 27.06 -1.95 -4.70
C ASP A 163 27.04 -1.31 -6.10
N ILE A 164 27.51 -2.03 -7.11
CA ILE A 164 27.39 -1.65 -8.52
C ILE A 164 26.30 -2.52 -9.14
N ALA A 165 25.15 -1.92 -9.43
CA ALA A 165 24.07 -2.61 -10.11
C ALA A 165 24.32 -2.57 -11.63
N ASP A 166 24.38 -3.74 -12.25
CA ASP A 166 24.47 -3.90 -13.71
C ASP A 166 23.15 -4.45 -14.25
N ILE A 167 22.60 -3.77 -15.24
CA ILE A 167 21.39 -4.18 -15.97
C ILE A 167 21.70 -4.64 -17.41
N SER A 168 22.97 -4.61 -17.84
CA SER A 168 23.34 -5.13 -19.15
C SER A 168 22.90 -6.59 -19.31
N GLY A 169 22.28 -6.90 -20.45
CA GLY A 169 21.78 -8.24 -20.76
C GLY A 169 20.54 -8.68 -19.96
N LYS A 170 19.97 -7.82 -19.10
CA LYS A 170 18.65 -8.08 -18.51
C LYS A 170 17.58 -7.68 -19.51
N GLU A 171 17.27 -8.60 -20.42
CA GLU A 171 16.08 -8.45 -21.23
C GLU A 171 14.85 -8.57 -20.35
N VAL A 172 13.95 -7.62 -20.54
CA VAL A 172 12.61 -7.68 -20.00
C VAL A 172 11.85 -8.71 -20.83
N THR A 173 11.63 -9.89 -20.26
CA THR A 173 10.78 -10.89 -20.91
C THR A 173 9.33 -10.45 -20.85
N ASN A 174 8.69 -10.34 -22.02
CA ASN A 174 7.25 -10.10 -22.14
C ASN A 174 6.52 -11.43 -21.94
N PHE A 175 6.22 -11.77 -20.70
CA PHE A 175 5.23 -12.79 -20.39
C PHE A 175 3.94 -12.08 -19.94
N SER A 176 2.79 -12.63 -20.28
CA SER A 176 1.54 -12.24 -19.64
C SER A 176 0.62 -13.44 -19.54
N MET A 177 0.45 -13.93 -18.32
CA MET A 177 -0.65 -14.85 -17.96
C MET A 177 -1.89 -14.12 -17.43
N ALA A 178 -1.81 -12.80 -17.19
CA ALA A 178 -2.99 -12.04 -16.84
C ALA A 178 -3.94 -11.98 -18.03
N ASN A 179 -5.24 -12.04 -17.74
CA ASN A 179 -6.23 -11.78 -18.76
C ASN A 179 -6.34 -10.27 -19.04
N LEU A 180 -6.87 -9.94 -20.22
CA LEU A 180 -7.05 -8.57 -20.67
C LEU A 180 -7.85 -7.72 -19.67
N ASP A 181 -8.88 -8.28 -19.05
CA ASP A 181 -9.76 -7.61 -18.10
C ASP A 181 -9.00 -7.18 -16.82
N GLN A 182 -8.15 -8.04 -16.28
CA GLN A 182 -7.30 -7.73 -15.12
C GLN A 182 -6.30 -6.61 -15.46
N ALA A 183 -5.63 -6.68 -16.61
CA ALA A 183 -4.70 -5.65 -17.05
C ALA A 183 -5.40 -4.30 -17.26
N GLN A 184 -6.59 -4.33 -17.87
CA GLN A 184 -7.41 -3.14 -18.08
C GLN A 184 -7.84 -2.51 -16.75
N ARG A 185 -8.33 -3.31 -15.78
CA ARG A 185 -8.71 -2.79 -14.46
C ARG A 185 -7.55 -2.12 -13.74
N ILE A 186 -6.37 -2.74 -13.74
CA ILE A 186 -5.17 -2.15 -13.12
C ILE A 186 -4.76 -0.87 -13.84
N PHE A 187 -4.78 -0.86 -15.16
CA PHE A 187 -4.49 0.34 -15.96
C PHE A 187 -5.40 1.51 -15.61
N GLU A 188 -6.72 1.28 -15.58
CA GLU A 188 -7.69 2.35 -15.23
C GLU A 188 -7.50 2.85 -13.80
N GLU A 189 -7.13 1.97 -12.86
CA GLU A 189 -6.84 2.37 -11.49
C GLU A 189 -5.54 3.16 -11.37
N LEU A 190 -4.45 2.72 -12.03
CA LEU A 190 -3.21 3.49 -12.08
C LEU A 190 -3.40 4.84 -12.75
N LEU A 191 -4.21 4.92 -13.81
CA LEU A 191 -4.53 6.16 -14.50
C LEU A 191 -5.17 7.19 -13.56
N LYS A 192 -6.07 6.75 -12.65
CA LYS A 192 -6.73 7.62 -11.67
C LYS A 192 -5.77 8.18 -10.61
N TYR A 193 -4.86 7.35 -10.10
CA TYR A 193 -4.02 7.71 -8.95
C TYR A 193 -2.70 8.38 -9.32
N GLU A 194 -2.18 8.10 -10.51
CA GLU A 194 -0.90 8.68 -10.94
C GLU A 194 -1.06 10.06 -11.58
N ASN A 195 -2.30 10.58 -11.67
CA ASN A 195 -2.70 11.92 -12.10
C ASN A 195 -1.69 12.57 -13.07
N LYS A 196 -1.53 11.90 -14.21
CA LYS A 196 -0.68 12.38 -15.28
C LYS A 196 -1.51 13.39 -16.10
N ASP A 197 -0.84 14.40 -16.65
CA ASP A 197 -1.46 15.54 -17.33
C ASP A 197 -2.23 15.11 -18.61
N CYS A 198 -2.63 16.03 -19.47
CA CYS A 198 -3.33 15.76 -20.74
C CYS A 198 -2.71 14.64 -21.63
N ILE A 199 -1.40 14.36 -21.46
CA ILE A 199 -0.66 13.28 -22.13
C ILE A 199 -1.28 11.90 -21.85
N THR A 200 -1.86 11.70 -20.66
CA THR A 200 -2.43 10.41 -20.27
C THR A 200 -3.75 10.08 -20.94
N GLU A 201 -4.55 11.08 -21.33
CA GLU A 201 -5.84 10.79 -21.96
C GLU A 201 -5.64 10.31 -23.41
N ASN A 202 -4.66 10.87 -24.13
CA ASN A 202 -4.29 10.40 -25.46
C ASN A 202 -3.74 8.97 -25.42
N LEU A 203 -2.82 8.70 -24.48
CA LEU A 203 -2.30 7.35 -24.26
C LEU A 203 -3.42 6.39 -23.86
N ALA A 204 -4.31 6.79 -22.95
CA ALA A 204 -5.42 5.96 -22.52
C ALA A 204 -6.38 5.65 -23.67
N ASN A 205 -6.71 6.63 -24.52
CA ASN A 205 -7.55 6.39 -25.69
C ASN A 205 -6.89 5.46 -26.70
N GLU A 206 -5.57 5.60 -26.93
CA GLU A 206 -4.82 4.69 -27.79
C GLU A 206 -4.87 3.26 -27.23
N VAL A 207 -4.56 3.08 -25.94
CA VAL A 207 -4.55 1.76 -25.27
C VAL A 207 -5.95 1.12 -25.27
N ARG A 208 -6.98 1.89 -24.93
CA ARG A 208 -8.39 1.45 -24.95
C ARG A 208 -8.86 1.05 -26.34
N SER A 209 -8.33 1.68 -27.40
CA SER A 209 -8.71 1.37 -28.78
C SER A 209 -8.17 0.02 -29.27
N LYS A 210 -6.95 -0.36 -28.83
CA LYS A 210 -6.27 -1.57 -29.28
C LYS A 210 -6.81 -2.85 -28.64
N LYS A 211 -7.24 -2.78 -27.38
CA LYS A 211 -7.88 -3.90 -26.63
C LYS A 211 -7.09 -5.22 -26.67
N ASP A 212 -5.77 -5.16 -26.68
CA ASP A 212 -4.90 -6.33 -26.62
C ASP A 212 -4.00 -6.30 -25.38
N ILE A 213 -3.74 -7.49 -24.82
CA ILE A 213 -3.00 -7.63 -23.56
C ILE A 213 -1.57 -7.10 -23.69
N ASP A 214 -0.94 -7.22 -24.85
CA ASP A 214 0.44 -6.82 -25.07
C ASP A 214 0.60 -5.30 -24.99
N THR A 215 -0.35 -4.54 -25.55
CA THR A 215 -0.41 -3.08 -25.42
C THR A 215 -0.57 -2.66 -23.96
N TYR A 216 -1.52 -3.25 -23.23
CA TYR A 216 -1.69 -2.94 -21.80
C TYR A 216 -0.45 -3.31 -20.99
N ALA A 217 0.13 -4.50 -21.22
CA ALA A 217 1.34 -4.97 -20.54
C ALA A 217 2.52 -4.03 -20.78
N LYS A 218 2.71 -3.62 -22.03
CA LYS A 218 3.75 -2.67 -22.42
C LYS A 218 3.59 -1.34 -21.69
N VAL A 219 2.41 -0.72 -21.74
CA VAL A 219 2.17 0.57 -21.11
C VAL A 219 2.25 0.50 -19.59
N LEU A 220 1.65 -0.53 -18.98
CA LEU A 220 1.78 -0.77 -17.54
C LEU A 220 3.24 -0.87 -17.12
N ARG A 221 4.06 -1.53 -17.92
CA ARG A 221 5.47 -1.71 -17.61
C ARG A 221 6.32 -0.47 -17.87
N GLU A 222 6.22 0.11 -19.05
CA GLU A 222 7.08 1.21 -19.50
C GLU A 222 6.67 2.54 -18.88
N ASP A 223 5.37 2.83 -18.75
CA ASP A 223 4.87 4.11 -18.26
C ASP A 223 4.52 4.11 -16.78
N PHE A 224 4.12 2.98 -16.21
CA PHE A 224 3.68 2.90 -14.81
C PHE A 224 4.62 2.11 -13.89
N TYR A 225 5.66 1.48 -14.44
CA TYR A 225 6.55 0.56 -13.73
C TYR A 225 5.77 -0.51 -12.97
N PHE A 226 4.69 -1.00 -13.57
CA PHE A 226 3.87 -2.07 -13.03
C PHE A 226 4.17 -3.35 -13.80
N CYS A 227 4.64 -4.36 -13.07
CA CYS A 227 4.77 -5.69 -13.65
C CYS A 227 3.49 -6.47 -13.43
N ILE A 228 2.89 -6.90 -14.54
CA ILE A 228 1.70 -7.75 -14.54
C ILE A 228 1.99 -9.11 -13.87
N ASP A 229 3.04 -9.82 -14.26
CA ASP A 229 3.31 -11.17 -13.70
C ASP A 229 3.61 -11.15 -12.20
N CYS A 230 4.29 -10.12 -11.72
CA CYS A 230 4.59 -9.94 -10.29
C CYS A 230 3.43 -9.28 -9.52
N CYS A 231 2.44 -8.75 -10.25
CA CYS A 231 1.35 -7.89 -9.73
C CYS A 231 1.90 -6.87 -8.73
N LYS A 232 2.92 -6.11 -9.15
CA LYS A 232 3.68 -5.20 -8.29
C LYS A 232 4.03 -3.92 -9.05
N LYS A 233 3.80 -2.78 -8.42
CA LYS A 233 4.33 -1.48 -8.85
C LYS A 233 5.73 -1.28 -8.26
N PHE A 234 6.64 -0.76 -9.08
CA PHE A 234 7.97 -0.31 -8.67
C PHE A 234 8.02 1.21 -8.66
N ASP A 235 8.88 1.77 -7.82
CA ASP A 235 9.02 3.23 -7.71
C ASP A 235 9.73 3.83 -8.93
N ASN A 236 10.61 3.06 -9.57
CA ASN A 236 11.35 3.48 -10.75
C ASN A 236 11.72 2.29 -11.63
N TRP A 237 12.16 2.60 -12.85
CA TRP A 237 12.51 1.61 -13.86
C TRP A 237 13.73 0.76 -13.50
N VAL A 238 14.74 1.32 -12.80
CA VAL A 238 15.93 0.57 -12.37
C VAL A 238 15.54 -0.51 -11.36
N ASP A 239 14.74 -0.13 -10.36
CA ASP A 239 14.19 -1.08 -9.39
C ASP A 239 13.35 -2.15 -10.09
N MET A 240 12.51 -1.76 -11.05
CA MET A 240 11.76 -2.73 -11.85
C MET A 240 12.70 -3.72 -12.57
N VAL A 241 13.72 -3.27 -13.30
CA VAL A 241 14.61 -4.17 -14.05
C VAL A 241 15.40 -5.09 -13.11
N LEU A 242 15.88 -4.57 -11.99
CA LEU A 242 16.65 -5.35 -11.02
C LEU A 242 15.78 -6.39 -10.29
N SER A 243 14.64 -5.95 -9.76
CA SER A 243 13.76 -6.73 -8.90
C SER A 243 12.80 -7.65 -9.67
N CYS A 244 12.45 -7.31 -10.91
CA CYS A 244 11.51 -8.06 -11.74
C CYS A 244 12.19 -9.05 -12.70
N SER A 245 13.50 -9.25 -12.61
CA SER A 245 14.24 -10.16 -13.49
C SER A 245 13.90 -11.64 -13.30
N LYS A 246 13.27 -12.02 -12.18
CA LYS A 246 12.87 -13.39 -11.86
C LYS A 246 11.40 -13.41 -11.45
N HIS A 247 10.52 -13.51 -12.44
CA HIS A 247 9.09 -13.66 -12.21
C HIS A 247 8.82 -14.90 -11.34
N SER A 248 8.34 -14.70 -10.11
CA SER A 248 7.82 -15.79 -9.28
C SER A 248 6.30 -15.80 -9.41
N GLN A 249 5.79 -16.43 -10.45
CA GLN A 249 4.35 -16.61 -10.59
C GLN A 249 3.83 -17.52 -9.46
N ASN A 250 2.73 -17.09 -8.85
CA ASN A 250 1.98 -17.89 -7.89
C ASN A 250 0.51 -17.47 -7.91
N ASP A 251 -0.38 -18.31 -7.40
CA ASP A 251 -1.83 -18.03 -7.29
C ASP A 251 -2.13 -16.71 -6.57
N PHE A 252 -1.18 -16.25 -5.75
CA PHE A 252 -1.27 -15.00 -5.02
C PHE A 252 -1.23 -13.77 -5.94
N CYS A 253 -0.60 -13.84 -7.12
CA CYS A 253 -0.67 -12.75 -8.12
C CYS A 253 -2.09 -12.53 -8.64
N SER A 254 -2.85 -13.59 -8.96
CA SER A 254 -4.25 -13.44 -9.41
C SER A 254 -5.11 -12.80 -8.32
N ARG A 255 -4.90 -13.22 -7.06
CA ARG A 255 -5.58 -12.63 -5.91
C ARG A 255 -5.28 -11.14 -5.76
N LYS A 256 -4.02 -10.75 -5.95
CA LYS A 256 -3.60 -9.34 -5.94
C LYS A 256 -4.29 -8.53 -7.03
N PHE A 257 -4.40 -9.07 -8.24
CA PHE A 257 -5.09 -8.40 -9.34
C PHE A 257 -6.54 -8.06 -9.01
N ASP A 258 -7.27 -9.01 -8.43
CA ASP A 258 -8.68 -8.80 -8.10
C ASP A 258 -8.85 -7.69 -7.05
N ILE A 259 -7.93 -7.60 -6.10
CA ILE A 259 -7.95 -6.59 -5.03
C ILE A 259 -7.47 -5.23 -5.56
N LEU A 260 -6.31 -5.19 -6.20
CA LEU A 260 -5.68 -3.96 -6.70
C LEU A 260 -6.41 -3.40 -7.92
N GLY A 261 -7.15 -4.22 -8.66
CA GLY A 261 -7.99 -3.78 -9.78
C GLY A 261 -9.39 -3.32 -9.35
N HIS A 262 -9.77 -3.53 -8.08
CA HIS A 262 -11.07 -3.08 -7.59
C HIS A 262 -11.10 -1.54 -7.50
N PRO A 263 -12.18 -0.87 -7.95
CA PRO A 263 -12.32 0.58 -7.79
C PRO A 263 -12.24 1.01 -6.33
N LYS A 264 -11.45 2.04 -6.03
CA LYS A 264 -11.33 2.60 -4.67
C LYS A 264 -12.06 3.94 -4.60
N ASN A 265 -12.81 4.12 -3.52
CA ASN A 265 -13.54 5.36 -3.27
C ASN A 265 -12.84 6.18 -2.18
N ILE A 266 -11.75 6.86 -2.55
CA ILE A 266 -10.97 7.71 -1.63
C ILE A 266 -11.80 8.87 -1.06
N TYR A 267 -12.84 9.31 -1.77
CA TYR A 267 -13.72 10.36 -1.30
C TYR A 267 -14.44 9.99 0.02
N LEU A 268 -14.81 8.73 0.21
CA LEU A 268 -15.38 8.25 1.49
C LEU A 268 -14.39 8.42 2.66
N ILE A 269 -13.10 8.32 2.40
CA ILE A 269 -12.05 8.52 3.40
C ILE A 269 -11.93 10.01 3.72
N LYS A 270 -12.01 10.90 2.72
CA LYS A 270 -11.97 12.36 2.92
C LYS A 270 -13.12 12.88 3.77
N GLN A 271 -14.28 12.21 3.75
CA GLN A 271 -15.40 12.50 4.65
C GLN A 271 -15.13 12.11 6.11
N SER A 272 -14.08 11.33 6.35
CA SER A 272 -13.74 10.72 7.63
C SER A 272 -12.58 11.47 8.26
N THR A 273 -12.82 12.73 8.60
CA THR A 273 -11.83 13.57 9.28
C THR A 273 -11.67 13.15 10.73
N GLU A 274 -10.50 13.44 11.30
CA GLU A 274 -10.32 13.37 12.74
C GLU A 274 -11.38 14.23 13.42
N SER A 275 -12.16 13.57 14.28
CA SER A 275 -13.31 14.13 14.99
C SER A 275 -12.94 14.48 16.44
N PHE A 276 -13.72 15.36 17.05
CA PHE A 276 -13.60 15.71 18.46
C PHE A 276 -13.96 14.56 19.41
N GLU A 277 -14.49 13.44 18.91
CA GLU A 277 -14.93 12.26 19.68
C GLU A 277 -13.88 11.70 20.66
N ARG A 278 -12.59 11.82 20.36
CA ARG A 278 -11.52 11.36 21.28
C ARG A 278 -11.29 12.29 22.47
N TYR A 279 -11.80 13.51 22.39
CA TYR A 279 -11.57 14.57 23.38
C TYR A 279 -12.78 14.76 24.32
N TYR A 280 -13.80 13.92 24.19
CA TYR A 280 -14.89 13.84 25.15
C TYR A 280 -15.29 12.39 25.43
N SER A 281 -15.97 12.18 26.55
CA SER A 281 -16.52 10.89 26.94
C SER A 281 -18.01 11.01 27.22
N LYS A 282 -18.80 9.99 26.83
CA LYS A 282 -20.23 9.95 27.17
C LYS A 282 -20.39 9.45 28.61
N THR A 283 -21.09 10.22 29.43
CA THR A 283 -21.43 9.88 30.82
C THR A 283 -22.79 9.16 30.89
N GLN A 284 -23.10 8.57 32.05
CA GLN A 284 -24.30 7.73 32.27
C GLN A 284 -25.62 8.48 32.03
N GLU A 285 -25.66 9.79 32.22
CA GLU A 285 -26.88 10.61 32.09
C GLU A 285 -27.09 11.20 30.68
N LYS A 286 -26.49 10.61 29.63
CA LYS A 286 -26.45 11.18 28.27
C LYS A 286 -25.70 12.52 28.16
N ASN A 287 -24.99 12.95 29.20
CA ASN A 287 -24.11 14.11 29.15
C ASN A 287 -22.75 13.75 28.55
N TYR A 288 -22.04 14.73 28.02
CA TYR A 288 -20.71 14.61 27.42
C TYR A 288 -19.70 15.38 28.26
N MET A 289 -18.65 14.70 28.71
CA MET A 289 -17.60 15.29 29.52
C MET A 289 -16.38 15.60 28.65
N CYS A 290 -15.89 16.83 28.69
CA CYS A 290 -14.63 17.21 28.05
C CYS A 290 -13.46 16.53 28.77
N ASN A 291 -12.64 15.76 28.05
CA ASN A 291 -11.52 15.01 28.64
C ASN A 291 -10.35 15.91 29.08
N GLN A 292 -10.44 17.23 28.88
CA GLN A 292 -9.33 18.18 29.08
C GLN A 292 -9.54 19.12 30.26
N CYS A 293 -10.79 19.45 30.56
CA CYS A 293 -11.15 20.27 31.73
C CYS A 293 -12.31 19.69 32.53
N GLU A 294 -12.74 18.47 32.22
CA GLU A 294 -13.77 17.68 32.92
C GLU A 294 -15.15 18.33 32.99
N LYS A 295 -15.38 19.42 32.25
CA LYS A 295 -16.69 20.06 32.15
C LYS A 295 -17.68 19.17 31.41
N THR A 296 -18.90 19.09 31.94
CA THR A 296 -20.00 18.31 31.39
C THR A 296 -20.93 19.18 30.54
N PHE A 297 -21.44 18.62 29.46
CA PHE A 297 -22.32 19.28 28.49
C PHE A 297 -23.51 18.37 28.15
N LEU A 298 -24.66 18.96 27.83
CA LEU A 298 -25.87 18.22 27.50
C LEU A 298 -25.85 17.59 26.09
N SER A 299 -24.96 18.05 25.20
CA SER A 299 -24.90 17.58 23.79
C SER A 299 -23.48 17.55 23.23
N VAL A 300 -23.30 16.76 22.15
CA VAL A 300 -22.06 16.69 21.36
C VAL A 300 -21.70 18.07 20.78
N GLU A 301 -22.70 18.82 20.33
CA GLU A 301 -22.51 20.16 19.76
C GLU A 301 -21.94 21.13 20.79
N PHE A 302 -22.44 21.11 22.03
CA PHE A 302 -21.96 21.99 23.08
C PHE A 302 -20.53 21.65 23.52
N VAL A 303 -20.18 20.37 23.68
CA VAL A 303 -18.80 19.99 24.00
C VAL A 303 -17.85 20.31 22.83
N THR A 304 -18.30 20.15 21.58
CA THR A 304 -17.52 20.51 20.40
C THR A 304 -17.29 22.02 20.31
N ASN A 305 -18.33 22.83 20.55
CA ASN A 305 -18.20 24.28 20.59
C ASN A 305 -17.30 24.74 21.75
N HIS A 306 -17.39 24.05 22.89
CA HIS A 306 -16.48 24.27 24.01
C HIS A 306 -15.02 23.98 23.63
N LEU A 307 -14.73 22.83 23.01
CA LEU A 307 -13.39 22.49 22.51
C LEU A 307 -12.88 23.56 21.52
N ARG A 308 -13.75 24.01 20.60
CA ARG A 308 -13.41 25.08 19.64
C ARG A 308 -13.00 26.39 20.29
N ASN A 309 -13.69 26.80 21.35
CA ASN A 309 -13.51 28.11 21.97
C ASN A 309 -12.48 28.12 23.11
N LYS A 310 -12.38 27.03 23.87
CA LYS A 310 -11.57 26.95 25.10
C LYS A 310 -10.30 26.13 24.95
N HIS A 311 -10.21 25.23 23.96
CA HIS A 311 -9.06 24.37 23.73
C HIS A 311 -8.51 24.56 22.31
N LYS A 312 -8.07 25.79 22.01
CA LYS A 312 -7.58 26.16 20.66
C LYS A 312 -6.42 25.30 20.20
N ASP A 313 -5.56 24.84 21.12
CA ASP A 313 -4.45 23.93 20.85
C ASP A 313 -4.93 22.57 20.28
N ILE A 314 -6.07 22.04 20.76
CA ILE A 314 -6.66 20.80 20.25
C ILE A 314 -7.22 21.00 18.86
N VAL A 315 -7.92 22.12 18.63
CA VAL A 315 -8.46 22.46 17.33
C VAL A 315 -7.34 22.57 16.30
N SER A 316 -6.26 23.28 16.63
CA SER A 316 -5.10 23.41 15.76
C SER A 316 -4.47 22.05 15.47
N ARG A 317 -4.32 21.17 16.47
CA ARG A 317 -3.82 19.80 16.27
C ARG A 317 -4.70 18.97 15.34
N ILE A 318 -6.03 19.00 15.52
CA ILE A 318 -6.98 18.30 14.66
C ILE A 318 -6.92 18.84 13.23
N MET A 319 -6.86 20.16 13.06
CA MET A 319 -6.75 20.79 11.73
C MET A 319 -5.44 20.42 11.04
N GLU A 320 -4.32 20.42 11.76
CA GLU A 320 -3.01 20.01 11.22
C GLU A 320 -3.02 18.53 10.82
N SER A 321 -3.56 17.66 11.69
CA SER A 321 -3.70 16.23 11.42
C SER A 321 -4.58 15.96 10.20
N ASN A 322 -5.72 16.64 10.09
CA ASN A 322 -6.60 16.55 8.92
C ASN A 322 -5.93 17.08 7.65
N SER A 323 -5.15 18.17 7.74
CA SER A 323 -4.38 18.68 6.60
C SER A 323 -3.34 17.65 6.13
N LYS A 324 -2.63 17.01 7.05
CA LYS A 324 -1.70 15.91 6.73
C LYS A 324 -2.42 14.71 6.13
N LEU A 325 -3.59 14.34 6.66
CA LEU A 325 -4.41 13.26 6.11
C LEU A 325 -4.83 13.57 4.68
N PHE A 326 -5.31 14.77 4.38
CA PHE A 326 -5.71 15.14 3.03
C PHE A 326 -4.52 15.13 2.06
N ARG A 327 -3.36 15.67 2.45
CA ARG A 327 -2.14 15.58 1.64
C ARG A 327 -1.75 14.13 1.35
N PHE A 328 -1.83 13.27 2.37
CA PHE A 328 -1.60 11.84 2.19
C PHE A 328 -2.60 11.22 1.20
N LEU A 329 -3.89 11.50 1.34
CA LEU A 329 -4.92 10.97 0.43
C LEU A 329 -4.79 11.50 -1.00
N ASP A 330 -4.29 12.72 -1.18
CA ASP A 330 -4.03 13.31 -2.50
C ASP A 330 -2.81 12.69 -3.20
N ARG A 331 -1.91 12.08 -2.43
CA ARG A 331 -0.65 11.47 -2.91
C ARG A 331 -0.62 9.95 -2.73
N ILE A 332 -1.75 9.34 -2.40
CA ILE A 332 -1.83 7.91 -2.15
C ILE A 332 -1.53 7.15 -3.44
N ASP A 333 -0.71 6.11 -3.34
CA ASP A 333 -0.20 5.36 -4.48
C ASP A 333 -0.42 3.85 -4.31
N PHE A 334 -0.02 3.09 -5.33
CA PHE A 334 -0.16 1.63 -5.32
C PHE A 334 0.69 0.94 -4.25
N PHE A 335 1.85 1.51 -3.88
CA PHE A 335 2.62 1.01 -2.74
C PHE A 335 1.78 1.04 -1.47
N MET A 336 1.06 2.15 -1.24
CA MET A 336 0.18 2.26 -0.09
C MET A 336 -1.03 1.33 -0.18
N PHE A 337 -1.61 1.14 -1.36
CA PHE A 337 -2.72 0.19 -1.53
C PHE A 337 -2.30 -1.25 -1.20
N GLU A 338 -1.09 -1.67 -1.57
CA GLU A 338 -0.59 -3.00 -1.16
C GLU A 338 -0.54 -3.15 0.35
N MET A 339 -0.11 -2.11 1.06
CA MET A 339 -0.09 -2.10 2.53
C MET A 339 -1.49 -2.06 3.14
N ILE A 340 -2.38 -1.22 2.62
CA ILE A 340 -3.77 -1.09 3.11
C ILE A 340 -4.51 -2.42 3.00
N PHE A 341 -4.37 -3.10 1.87
CA PHE A 341 -5.05 -4.36 1.60
C PHE A 341 -4.33 -5.58 2.21
N GLY A 342 -3.12 -5.39 2.73
CA GLY A 342 -2.28 -6.46 3.27
C GLY A 342 -1.86 -7.46 2.18
N THR A 343 -1.64 -6.96 0.96
CA THR A 343 -1.18 -7.77 -0.18
C THR A 343 0.34 -7.71 -0.36
N ASP A 344 1.05 -6.89 0.42
CA ASP A 344 2.50 -6.90 0.50
C ASP A 344 3.06 -8.27 0.96
N GLN A 345 2.28 -9.01 1.75
CA GLN A 345 2.64 -10.34 2.26
C GLN A 345 2.20 -11.47 1.31
N LYS A 346 3.13 -12.35 0.90
CA LYS A 346 2.88 -13.47 -0.06
C LYS A 346 2.08 -14.65 0.51
N SER A 347 0.90 -14.41 1.09
CA SER A 347 0.02 -15.50 1.56
C SER A 347 -1.46 -15.13 1.54
N VAL A 348 -2.29 -16.13 1.28
CA VAL A 348 -3.75 -16.03 1.43
C VAL A 348 -4.09 -15.97 2.93
N PRO A 349 -4.96 -15.06 3.40
CA PRO A 349 -5.39 -15.06 4.79
C PRO A 349 -6.10 -16.37 5.14
N TYR A 350 -5.87 -16.91 6.34
CA TYR A 350 -6.46 -18.19 6.75
C TYR A 350 -8.00 -18.15 6.73
N TYR A 351 -8.59 -16.99 7.05
CA TYR A 351 -10.04 -16.76 6.99
C TYR A 351 -10.58 -16.60 5.56
N GLY A 352 -9.71 -16.49 4.55
CA GLY A 352 -10.06 -16.58 3.13
C GLY A 352 -9.97 -18.00 2.55
N ILE A 353 -9.34 -18.93 3.27
CA ILE A 353 -9.24 -20.33 2.85
C ILE A 353 -10.58 -21.01 3.15
N CYS A 354 -11.24 -21.53 2.13
CA CYS A 354 -12.32 -22.47 2.32
C CYS A 354 -11.70 -23.82 2.69
N ASN A 355 -12.07 -24.36 3.85
CA ASN A 355 -11.84 -25.77 4.16
C ASN A 355 -12.75 -26.59 3.23
N VAL A 356 -12.35 -26.73 1.97
CA VAL A 356 -12.91 -27.73 1.06
C VAL A 356 -12.31 -29.06 1.50
N ARG A 357 -12.69 -29.55 2.68
CA ARG A 357 -12.63 -31.00 2.90
C ARG A 357 -13.80 -31.55 2.10
N GLU A 358 -13.49 -31.92 0.86
CA GLU A 358 -14.37 -32.63 -0.07
C GLU A 358 -15.20 -33.66 0.70
N GLY A 359 -16.52 -33.44 0.78
CA GLY A 359 -17.48 -34.41 1.31
C GLY A 359 -17.90 -34.28 2.78
N ALA A 360 -17.26 -33.44 3.60
CA ALA A 360 -17.75 -33.22 4.97
C ALA A 360 -18.60 -31.95 5.02
N VAL A 361 -19.93 -32.12 5.09
CA VAL A 361 -20.83 -31.06 5.54
C VAL A 361 -20.50 -30.80 7.01
N VAL A 362 -19.65 -29.79 7.26
CA VAL A 362 -19.44 -29.29 8.63
C VAL A 362 -20.65 -28.42 8.93
N TYR A 363 -21.65 -29.02 9.57
CA TYR A 363 -22.76 -28.30 10.14
C TYR A 363 -22.24 -27.43 11.28
N ASP A 364 -22.17 -26.12 11.06
CA ASP A 364 -21.95 -25.15 12.13
C ASP A 364 -23.26 -24.96 12.89
N ILE A 365 -23.53 -25.88 13.81
CA ILE A 365 -24.71 -25.86 14.67
C ILE A 365 -24.28 -25.39 16.07
N PRO A 366 -24.40 -24.08 16.36
CA PRO A 366 -24.70 -23.62 17.71
C PRO A 366 -26.21 -23.46 17.94
N CYS A 367 -27.04 -23.48 16.88
CA CYS A 367 -28.42 -22.96 16.92
C CYS A 367 -29.53 -23.92 16.43
N VAL A 368 -29.27 -25.22 16.23
CA VAL A 368 -30.30 -26.17 15.77
C VAL A 368 -30.76 -27.02 16.95
N PHE A 369 -31.90 -26.59 17.50
CA PHE A 369 -32.86 -27.32 18.35
C PHE A 369 -32.43 -27.77 19.76
N SER A 370 -32.90 -27.01 20.77
CA SER A 370 -33.08 -27.46 22.16
C SER A 370 -34.50 -28.02 22.39
N GLY A 371 -35.07 -28.72 21.41
CA GLY A 371 -36.36 -29.39 21.54
C GLY A 371 -36.14 -30.87 21.89
N GLU A 372 -36.78 -31.35 22.97
CA GLU A 372 -36.77 -32.78 23.32
C GLU A 372 -37.37 -33.62 22.19
N ILE A 373 -36.56 -34.49 21.60
CA ILE A 373 -37.04 -35.55 20.71
C ILE A 373 -37.68 -36.62 21.60
N LYS A 374 -39.01 -36.68 21.59
CA LYS A 374 -39.74 -37.82 22.16
C LYS A 374 -39.72 -38.97 21.16
N PHE A 375 -39.25 -40.13 21.61
CA PHE A 375 -39.44 -41.39 20.92
C PHE A 375 -40.70 -42.05 21.49
N ASP A 376 -41.65 -42.38 20.62
CA ASP A 376 -42.79 -43.24 20.94
C ASP A 376 -42.38 -44.72 20.99
#